data_AF-A0A7C3LMG8-F1
#
_entry.id   AF-A0A7C3LMG8-F1
#
_cell.length_a   1.000
_cell.length_b   1.000
_cell.length_c   1.000
_cell.angle_alpha   90.00
_cell.angle_beta   90.00
_cell.angle_gamma   90.00
#
_symmetry.space_group_name_H-M   'P 1'
#
loop_
_entity.id
_entity.type
_entity.pdbx_description
1 polymer ?
#
loop_
_entity_poly.entity_id
_entity_poly.type
_entity_poly.pdbx_seq_one_letter_code
_entity_poly.pdbx_strand_id
1 'polypeptide(L)'
;KKLASSRKDDLKKGSLEWISYKEYLCNYDLENRTQKQEADVSYFDCLFDLTVSRTKYLKNVYDTTHSTNIQGTYNDGVGGNLQIEKKNNNFLLSISVVRGPTFHTGEVKGPLIIKERKAIFELNEDGQHCSLTIVQKNVGIDIVEKDCADFHGARAYFTGLYRKIKD
;
A
#
# COMPACT_ATOMS: atom_id res chain seq x y z
N LYS A 1 -11.54 -21.14 -4.21
CA LYS A 1 -10.15 -21.62 -3.95
C LYS A 1 -9.80 -21.41 -2.47
N LYS A 2 -9.09 -22.34 -1.83
CA LYS A 2 -8.72 -22.24 -0.40
C LYS A 2 -7.32 -21.64 -0.26
N LEU A 3 -7.18 -20.59 0.55
CA LEU A 3 -5.88 -20.00 0.87
C LEU A 3 -5.11 -20.87 1.87
N ALA A 4 -3.77 -20.86 1.77
CA ALA A 4 -2.88 -21.43 2.78
C ALA A 4 -3.09 -20.74 4.15
N SER A 5 -2.84 -21.44 5.26
CA SER A 5 -3.12 -20.94 6.61
C SER A 5 -2.37 -19.64 6.93
N SER A 6 -1.06 -19.56 6.65
CA SER A 6 -0.27 -18.35 6.84
C SER A 6 -0.87 -17.14 6.12
N ARG A 7 -1.35 -17.33 4.89
CA ARG A 7 -2.03 -16.27 4.12
C ARG A 7 -3.35 -15.83 4.75
N LYS A 8 -4.06 -16.72 5.45
CA LYS A 8 -5.29 -16.35 6.16
C LYS A 8 -4.98 -15.50 7.39
N ASP A 9 -3.90 -15.83 8.10
CA ASP A 9 -3.47 -15.07 9.28
C ASP A 9 -3.02 -13.65 8.88
N ASP A 10 -2.25 -13.52 7.79
CA ASP A 10 -1.86 -12.22 7.23
C ASP A 10 -3.10 -11.39 6.83
N LEU A 11 -4.06 -12.01 6.16
CA LEU A 11 -5.31 -11.34 5.75
C LEU A 11 -6.16 -10.94 6.95
N LYS A 12 -6.19 -11.76 8.01
CA LYS A 12 -6.90 -11.43 9.24
C LYS A 12 -6.27 -10.19 9.88
N LYS A 13 -4.94 -10.18 10.06
CA LYS A 13 -4.21 -9.03 10.61
C LYS A 13 -4.46 -7.76 9.77
N GLY A 14 -4.23 -7.82 8.45
CA GLY A 14 -4.46 -6.69 7.56
C GLY A 14 -5.93 -6.27 7.45
N SER A 15 -6.90 -7.14 7.79
CA SER A 15 -8.30 -6.74 7.87
C SER A 15 -8.62 -5.96 9.13
N LEU A 16 -8.01 -6.31 10.28
CA LEU A 16 -8.16 -5.54 11.52
C LEU A 16 -7.54 -4.14 11.38
N GLU A 17 -6.37 -4.06 10.77
CA GLU A 17 -5.70 -2.78 10.46
C GLU A 17 -6.54 -1.95 9.49
N TRP A 18 -7.09 -2.56 8.44
CA TRP A 18 -7.98 -1.87 7.49
C TRP A 18 -9.26 -1.35 8.16
N ILE A 19 -9.90 -2.13 9.04
CA ILE A 19 -11.09 -1.69 9.78
C ILE A 19 -10.74 -0.46 10.62
N SER A 20 -9.64 -0.54 11.37
CA SER A 20 -9.18 0.57 12.23
C SER A 20 -8.87 1.83 11.41
N TYR A 21 -8.18 1.67 10.28
CA TYR A 21 -7.89 2.75 9.35
C TYR A 21 -9.17 3.38 8.76
N LYS A 22 -10.12 2.55 8.31
CA LYS A 22 -11.39 3.00 7.74
C LYS A 22 -12.21 3.79 8.75
N GLU A 23 -12.38 3.25 9.96
CA GLU A 23 -13.15 3.89 11.02
C GLU A 23 -12.51 5.22 11.40
N TYR A 24 -11.20 5.27 11.55
CA TYR A 24 -10.54 6.52 11.86
C TYR A 24 -10.66 7.55 10.72
N LEU A 25 -10.30 7.16 9.49
CA LEU A 25 -10.26 8.05 8.33
C LEU A 25 -11.59 8.76 8.12
N CYS A 26 -12.68 7.98 8.09
CA CYS A 26 -13.99 8.54 7.80
C CYS A 26 -14.53 9.38 8.96
N ASN A 27 -14.04 9.19 10.18
CA ASN A 27 -14.44 10.00 11.34
C ASN A 27 -13.57 11.25 11.56
N TYR A 28 -12.39 11.35 10.95
CA TYR A 28 -11.46 12.45 11.24
C TYR A 28 -12.05 13.85 11.00
N ASP A 29 -12.77 14.04 9.88
CA ASP A 29 -13.41 15.32 9.58
C ASP A 29 -14.66 15.55 10.44
N LEU A 30 -15.28 14.50 10.96
CA LEU A 30 -16.46 14.57 11.83
C LEU A 30 -16.11 14.96 13.25
N GLU A 31 -14.98 14.47 13.79
CA GLU A 31 -14.50 14.89 15.12
C GLU A 31 -14.24 16.40 15.19
N ASN A 32 -13.94 17.02 14.04
CA ASN A 32 -13.73 18.46 13.90
C ASN A 32 -14.99 19.24 13.48
N ARG A 33 -16.14 18.57 13.29
CA ARG A 33 -17.42 19.17 12.91
C ARG A 33 -18.45 19.00 14.01
N THR A 34 -19.39 19.93 14.12
CA THR A 34 -20.50 19.88 15.09
C THR A 34 -21.66 18.98 14.65
N GLN A 35 -21.57 18.34 13.49
CA GLN A 35 -22.62 17.47 12.95
C GLN A 35 -22.48 16.03 13.42
N LYS A 36 -23.62 15.38 13.69
CA LYS A 36 -23.67 13.94 13.99
C LYS A 36 -23.27 13.13 12.74
N GLN A 37 -22.55 12.03 12.94
CA GLN A 37 -22.10 11.11 11.88
C GLN A 37 -23.21 10.74 10.89
N GLU A 38 -24.43 10.50 11.38
CA GLU A 38 -25.55 10.03 10.57
C GLU A 38 -26.11 11.09 9.60
N ALA A 39 -25.72 12.35 9.77
CA ALA A 39 -26.18 13.47 8.96
C ALA A 39 -25.14 13.96 7.93
N ASP A 40 -23.90 13.46 7.97
CA ASP A 40 -22.84 13.89 7.05
C ASP A 40 -22.71 12.91 5.88
N VAL A 41 -23.03 13.37 4.68
CA VAL A 41 -22.92 12.57 3.44
C VAL A 41 -21.47 12.15 3.18
N SER A 42 -20.49 13.01 3.50
CA SER A 42 -19.08 12.74 3.24
C SER A 42 -18.52 11.58 4.07
N TYR A 43 -19.09 11.33 5.26
CA TYR A 43 -18.78 10.14 6.06
C TYR A 43 -19.15 8.85 5.32
N PHE A 44 -20.38 8.79 4.80
CA PHE A 44 -20.87 7.62 4.09
C PHE A 44 -20.16 7.41 2.75
N ASP A 45 -19.83 8.50 2.03
CA ASP A 45 -19.02 8.43 0.81
C ASP A 45 -17.64 7.83 1.10
N CYS A 46 -16.96 8.29 2.16
CA CYS A 46 -15.68 7.71 2.60
C CYS A 46 -15.80 6.21 2.91
N LEU A 47 -16.83 5.81 3.68
CA LEU A 47 -17.07 4.40 4.01
C LEU A 47 -17.30 3.56 2.76
N PHE A 48 -18.07 4.09 1.80
CA PHE A 48 -18.35 3.43 0.54
C PHE A 48 -17.09 3.22 -0.28
N ASP A 49 -16.31 4.27 -0.51
CA ASP A 49 -15.10 4.24 -1.32
C ASP A 49 -14.05 3.28 -0.75
N LEU A 50 -13.81 3.32 0.56
CA LEU A 50 -12.89 2.40 1.22
C LEU A 50 -13.38 0.95 1.16
N THR A 51 -14.69 0.72 1.26
CA THR A 51 -15.28 -0.63 1.17
C THR A 51 -15.19 -1.19 -0.26
N VAL A 52 -15.45 -0.36 -1.28
CA VAL A 52 -15.29 -0.73 -2.69
C VAL A 52 -13.82 -1.07 -2.97
N SER A 53 -12.89 -0.23 -2.51
CA SER A 53 -11.45 -0.47 -2.64
C SER A 53 -11.04 -1.79 -1.99
N ARG A 54 -11.47 -2.04 -0.75
CA ARG A 54 -11.19 -3.29 -0.03
C ARG A 54 -11.77 -4.51 -0.73
N THR A 55 -12.97 -4.39 -1.29
CA THR A 55 -13.61 -5.48 -2.05
C THR A 55 -12.78 -5.84 -3.29
N LYS A 56 -12.27 -4.83 -4.03
CA LYS A 56 -11.36 -5.06 -5.17
C LYS A 56 -10.07 -5.75 -4.73
N TYR A 57 -9.44 -5.27 -3.65
CA TYR A 57 -8.26 -5.91 -3.06
C TYR A 57 -8.51 -7.39 -2.73
N LEU A 58 -9.61 -7.69 -2.03
CA LEU A 58 -9.95 -9.06 -1.63
C LEU A 58 -10.22 -9.96 -2.83
N LYS A 59 -10.89 -9.46 -3.89
CA LYS A 59 -11.04 -10.23 -5.14
C LYS A 59 -9.68 -10.66 -5.70
N ASN A 60 -8.71 -9.74 -5.72
CA ASN A 60 -7.38 -10.01 -6.26
C ASN A 60 -6.55 -10.93 -5.37
N VAL A 61 -6.77 -10.95 -4.06
CA VAL A 61 -6.14 -11.92 -3.14
C VAL A 61 -6.46 -13.37 -3.52
N TYR A 62 -7.68 -13.61 -4.01
CA TYR A 62 -8.16 -14.94 -4.44
C TYR A 62 -7.88 -15.23 -5.91
N ASP A 63 -7.51 -14.21 -6.68
CA ASP A 63 -7.15 -14.36 -8.08
C ASP A 63 -5.67 -14.76 -8.23
N THR A 64 -5.44 -15.87 -8.92
CA THR A 64 -4.12 -16.46 -9.15
C THR A 64 -3.64 -16.31 -10.59
N THR A 65 -4.36 -15.56 -11.45
CA THR A 65 -4.03 -15.42 -12.87
C THR A 65 -3.19 -14.18 -13.19
N HIS A 66 -2.67 -13.49 -12.19
CA HIS A 66 -1.87 -12.29 -12.38
C HIS A 66 -0.55 -12.59 -13.10
N SER A 67 -0.19 -11.68 -14.00
CA SER A 67 1.09 -11.69 -14.71
C SER A 67 2.28 -11.69 -13.75
N THR A 68 3.33 -12.41 -14.11
CA THR A 68 4.62 -12.42 -13.41
C THR A 68 5.53 -11.27 -13.85
N ASN A 69 5.04 -10.24 -14.54
CA ASN A 69 5.80 -9.00 -14.72
C ASN A 69 5.71 -8.12 -13.47
N ILE A 70 6.77 -7.36 -13.19
CA ILE A 70 6.84 -6.48 -12.02
C ILE A 70 6.10 -5.15 -12.24
N GLN A 71 5.78 -4.80 -13.48
CA GLN A 71 5.05 -3.59 -13.83
C GLN A 71 3.61 -3.65 -13.35
N GLY A 72 3.06 -2.51 -12.96
CA GLY A 72 1.66 -2.37 -12.63
C GLY A 72 1.42 -1.49 -11.42
N THR A 73 0.15 -1.44 -11.00
CA THR A 73 -0.29 -0.79 -9.77
C THR A 73 -0.61 -1.83 -8.73
N TYR A 74 -0.17 -1.59 -7.50
CA TYR A 74 -0.31 -2.48 -6.37
C TYR A 74 -0.82 -1.73 -5.14
N ASN A 75 -1.49 -2.45 -4.25
CA ASN A 75 -2.01 -1.92 -2.99
C ASN A 75 -1.84 -2.97 -1.88
N ASP A 76 -1.50 -2.55 -0.67
CA ASP A 76 -1.32 -3.46 0.47
C ASP A 76 -2.61 -3.79 1.23
N GLY A 77 -3.69 -3.08 0.92
CA GLY A 77 -5.01 -3.21 1.50
C GLY A 77 -5.25 -2.34 2.73
N VAL A 78 -4.28 -1.53 3.16
CA VAL A 78 -4.29 -0.74 4.41
C VAL A 78 -3.73 0.68 4.23
N GLY A 79 -3.90 1.27 3.03
CA GLY A 79 -3.52 2.67 2.75
C GLY A 79 -2.19 2.85 2.01
N GLY A 80 -1.56 1.78 1.54
CA GLY A 80 -0.32 1.84 0.78
C GLY A 80 -0.56 1.53 -0.68
N ASN A 81 0.00 2.37 -1.54
CA ASN A 81 -0.06 2.27 -2.99
C ASN A 81 1.36 2.21 -3.56
N LEU A 82 1.57 1.31 -4.51
CA LEU A 82 2.83 1.14 -5.21
C LEU A 82 2.56 1.12 -6.71
N GLN A 83 3.36 1.83 -7.47
CA GLN A 83 3.30 1.85 -8.92
C GLN A 83 4.70 1.59 -9.48
N ILE A 84 4.78 0.63 -10.40
CA ILE A 84 6.01 0.33 -11.14
C ILE A 84 5.71 0.46 -12.62
N GLU A 85 6.32 1.46 -13.25
CA GLU A 85 6.16 1.75 -14.68
C GLU A 85 7.46 1.52 -15.42
N LYS A 86 7.36 1.10 -16.68
CA LYS A 86 8.51 1.11 -17.60
C LYS A 86 8.39 2.33 -18.49
N LYS A 87 9.37 3.23 -18.41
CA LYS A 87 9.52 4.37 -19.33
C LYS A 87 10.79 4.18 -20.13
N ASN A 88 10.65 4.05 -21.45
CA ASN A 88 11.74 3.66 -22.35
C ASN A 88 12.38 2.34 -21.90
N ASN A 89 13.68 2.35 -21.60
CA ASN A 89 14.43 1.20 -21.09
C ASN A 89 14.59 1.19 -19.55
N ASN A 90 13.99 2.14 -18.84
CA ASN A 90 14.13 2.27 -17.39
C ASN A 90 12.82 1.92 -16.68
N PHE A 91 12.94 1.33 -15.49
CA PHE A 91 11.82 1.17 -14.58
C PHE A 91 11.80 2.32 -13.58
N LEU A 92 10.60 2.81 -13.28
CA LEU A 92 10.35 3.83 -12.26
C LEU A 92 9.43 3.24 -11.21
N LEU A 93 9.79 3.45 -9.95
CA LEU A 93 8.97 3.11 -8.79
C LEU A 93 8.40 4.40 -8.20
N SER A 94 7.14 4.33 -7.75
CA SER A 94 6.52 5.32 -6.89
C SER A 94 5.76 4.56 -5.80
N ILE A 95 5.99 4.88 -4.54
CA ILE A 95 5.27 4.30 -3.41
C ILE A 95 4.78 5.42 -2.52
N SER A 96 3.53 5.33 -2.11
CA SER A 96 2.92 6.24 -1.14
C SER A 96 2.14 5.45 -0.12
N VAL A 97 2.23 5.86 1.14
CA VAL A 97 1.54 5.21 2.26
C VAL A 97 0.91 6.26 3.15
N VAL A 98 -0.29 5.95 3.63
CA VAL A 98 -0.99 6.73 4.65
C VAL A 98 -1.39 5.76 5.76
N ARG A 99 -0.90 5.99 6.98
CA ARG A 99 -1.01 5.04 8.09
C ARG A 99 -1.49 5.68 9.38
N GLY A 100 -2.17 4.84 10.16
CA GLY A 100 -2.51 5.11 11.54
C GLY A 100 -3.53 6.23 11.70
N PRO A 101 -3.93 6.50 12.96
CA PRO A 101 -4.86 7.58 13.25
C PRO A 101 -4.24 8.93 12.88
N THR A 102 -3.01 9.21 13.23
CA THR A 102 -2.41 10.54 12.99
C THR A 102 -1.97 10.82 11.55
N PHE A 103 -2.49 10.11 10.54
CA PHE A 103 -2.19 10.32 9.12
C PHE A 103 -0.71 10.43 8.81
N HIS A 104 0.08 9.50 9.33
CA HIS A 104 1.48 9.47 8.96
C HIS A 104 1.59 9.09 7.49
N THR A 105 2.21 9.98 6.73
CA THR A 105 2.40 9.82 5.29
C THR A 105 3.84 9.45 5.00
N GLY A 106 4.06 8.71 3.93
CA GLY A 106 5.37 8.47 3.36
C GLY A 106 5.26 8.43 1.85
N GLU A 107 6.24 8.99 1.16
CA GLU A 107 6.31 8.94 -0.29
C GLU A 107 7.76 8.86 -0.75
N VAL A 108 8.07 7.89 -1.62
CA VAL A 108 9.33 7.87 -2.36
C VAL A 108 9.08 7.51 -3.81
N LYS A 109 9.88 8.09 -4.70
CA LYS A 109 9.77 7.88 -6.15
C LYS A 109 11.13 8.00 -6.81
N GLY A 110 11.35 7.21 -7.86
CA GLY A 110 12.60 7.27 -8.62
C GLY A 110 12.92 6.00 -9.40
N PRO A 111 14.17 5.85 -9.85
CA PRO A 111 14.58 4.74 -10.69
C PRO A 111 14.59 3.42 -9.92
N LEU A 112 14.15 2.37 -10.59
CA LEU A 112 14.14 1.00 -10.08
C LEU A 112 15.11 0.14 -10.87
N ILE A 113 16.04 -0.50 -10.18
CA ILE A 113 17.05 -1.38 -10.79
C ILE A 113 16.58 -2.82 -10.65
N ILE A 114 16.32 -3.49 -11.77
CA ILE A 114 15.95 -4.91 -11.79
C ILE A 114 17.22 -5.78 -11.76
N LYS A 115 17.35 -6.67 -10.77
CA LYS A 115 18.43 -7.65 -10.63
C LYS A 115 17.86 -9.05 -10.49
N GLU A 116 17.77 -9.78 -11.60
CA GLU A 116 17.25 -11.15 -11.68
C GLU A 116 15.91 -11.35 -10.94
N ARG A 117 15.97 -11.80 -9.67
CA ARG A 117 14.80 -12.15 -8.84
C ARG A 117 14.37 -11.04 -7.86
N LYS A 118 15.06 -9.90 -7.85
CA LYS A 118 14.77 -8.76 -6.98
C LYS A 118 14.87 -7.46 -7.77
N ALA A 119 14.21 -6.42 -7.29
CA ALA A 119 14.51 -5.07 -7.71
C ALA A 119 14.97 -4.24 -6.51
N ILE A 120 15.78 -3.23 -6.78
CA ILE A 120 16.35 -2.35 -5.77
C ILE A 120 16.02 -0.91 -6.17
N PHE A 121 15.46 -0.17 -5.22
CA PHE A 121 15.29 1.27 -5.30
C PHE A 121 16.23 1.91 -4.29
N GLU A 122 16.90 2.97 -4.70
CA GLU A 122 17.82 3.74 -3.87
C GLU A 122 17.50 5.22 -4.06
N LEU A 123 17.31 5.92 -2.95
CA LEU A 123 17.13 7.37 -2.92
C LEU A 123 18.14 7.98 -1.95
N ASN A 124 18.84 9.01 -2.42
CA ASN A 124 19.78 9.78 -1.61
C ASN A 124 19.45 11.26 -1.82
N GLU A 125 18.92 11.92 -0.79
CA GLU A 125 18.51 13.32 -0.84
C GLU A 125 18.95 13.99 0.46
N ASP A 126 19.61 15.15 0.36
CA ASP A 126 20.03 15.97 1.51
C ASP A 126 20.78 15.23 2.63
N GLY A 127 21.58 14.21 2.26
CA GLY A 127 22.36 13.39 3.19
C GLY A 127 21.55 12.27 3.86
N GLN A 128 20.27 12.13 3.53
CA GLN A 128 19.40 11.04 3.93
C GLN A 128 19.41 9.94 2.86
N HIS A 129 19.09 8.72 3.30
CA HIS A 129 19.17 7.54 2.46
C HIS A 129 17.93 6.67 2.64
N CYS A 130 17.36 6.17 1.55
CA CYS A 130 16.31 5.16 1.60
C CYS A 130 16.56 4.09 0.54
N SER A 131 16.64 2.84 1.00
CA SER A 131 16.76 1.68 0.14
C SER A 131 15.52 0.80 0.29
N LEU A 132 14.90 0.44 -0.83
CA LEU A 132 13.84 -0.56 -0.87
C LEU A 132 14.33 -1.80 -1.62
N THR A 133 14.15 -2.96 -1.02
CA THR A 133 14.29 -4.25 -1.68
C THR A 133 12.91 -4.77 -2.07
N ILE A 134 12.71 -4.98 -3.36
CA ILE A 134 11.46 -5.40 -3.97
C ILE A 134 11.60 -6.88 -4.36
N VAL A 135 10.82 -7.76 -3.74
CA VAL A 135 10.83 -9.20 -4.04
C VAL A 135 9.50 -9.61 -4.66
N GLN A 136 9.55 -10.08 -5.90
CA GLN A 136 8.37 -10.57 -6.56
C GLN A 136 7.89 -11.88 -5.92
N LYS A 137 6.58 -11.98 -5.69
CA LYS A 137 5.89 -13.19 -5.20
C LYS A 137 4.82 -13.57 -6.21
N ASN A 138 4.30 -14.79 -6.10
CA ASN A 138 3.25 -15.32 -7.00
C ASN A 138 1.94 -14.51 -7.04
N VAL A 139 1.77 -13.57 -6.11
CA VAL A 139 0.50 -12.92 -5.79
C VAL A 139 0.70 -11.44 -5.45
N GLY A 140 1.83 -10.86 -5.86
CA GLY A 140 2.17 -9.46 -5.57
C GLY A 140 3.67 -9.26 -5.36
N ILE A 141 3.99 -8.18 -4.67
CA ILE A 141 5.35 -7.71 -4.42
C ILE A 141 5.54 -7.48 -2.93
N ASP A 142 6.62 -8.02 -2.39
CA ASP A 142 7.04 -7.86 -1.01
C ASP A 142 8.12 -6.77 -0.95
N ILE A 143 7.88 -5.73 -0.15
CA ILE A 143 8.77 -4.60 0.03
C ILE A 143 9.44 -4.72 1.39
N VAL A 144 10.75 -4.57 1.42
CA VAL A 144 11.54 -4.43 2.64
C VAL A 144 12.30 -3.12 2.54
N GLU A 145 12.06 -2.22 3.50
CA GLU A 145 12.75 -0.93 3.56
C GLU A 145 14.01 -1.01 4.43
N LYS A 146 14.95 -0.10 4.15
CA LYS A 146 16.15 0.12 4.96
C LYS A 146 16.49 1.60 4.94
N ASP A 147 16.75 2.15 6.12
CA ASP A 147 17.17 3.54 6.38
C ASP A 147 16.15 4.62 5.97
N CYS A 148 14.92 4.26 5.55
CA CYS A 148 13.90 5.19 5.02
C CYS A 148 13.18 6.08 6.06
N ALA A 149 13.67 6.18 7.29
CA ALA A 149 12.95 6.82 8.39
C ALA A 149 12.64 8.30 8.15
N ASP A 150 13.49 9.00 7.37
CA ASP A 150 13.28 10.40 7.04
C ASP A 150 12.28 10.63 5.89
N PHE A 151 11.90 9.57 5.17
CA PHE A 151 11.00 9.64 4.01
C PHE A 151 9.55 9.29 4.35
N HIS A 152 9.25 9.04 5.62
CA HIS A 152 7.91 8.75 6.08
C HIS A 152 7.69 9.14 7.54
N GLY A 153 6.44 9.45 7.91
CA GLY A 153 6.06 9.71 9.31
C GLY A 153 6.18 8.46 10.19
N ALA A 154 6.03 8.64 11.50
CA ALA A 154 6.05 7.53 12.44
C ALA A 154 5.02 6.45 12.03
N ARG A 155 5.41 5.18 11.94
CA ARG A 155 4.51 4.08 11.51
C ARG A 155 4.06 4.10 10.04
N ALA A 156 4.52 5.04 9.22
CA ALA A 156 4.28 5.08 7.78
C ALA A 156 5.29 4.24 6.98
N TYR A 157 5.56 3.04 7.47
CA TYR A 157 6.51 2.11 6.86
C TYR A 157 6.08 1.72 5.44
N PHE A 158 7.04 1.68 4.52
CA PHE A 158 6.89 1.15 3.17
C PHE A 158 6.95 -0.38 3.14
N THR A 159 7.49 -1.00 4.19
CA THR A 159 7.59 -2.46 4.31
C THR A 159 6.22 -3.14 4.28
N GLY A 160 6.06 -4.15 3.43
CA GLY A 160 4.82 -4.92 3.36
C GLY A 160 4.58 -5.63 2.03
N LEU A 161 3.48 -6.39 1.98
CA LEU A 161 3.05 -7.13 0.80
C LEU A 161 2.00 -6.36 0.01
N TYR A 162 2.38 -5.87 -1.17
CA TYR A 162 1.54 -5.14 -2.10
C TYR A 162 0.94 -6.10 -3.14
N ARG A 163 -0.39 -6.16 -3.20
CA ARG A 163 -1.15 -6.98 -4.16
C ARG A 163 -1.36 -6.22 -5.45
N LYS A 164 -1.19 -6.88 -6.59
CA LYS A 164 -1.45 -6.26 -7.89
C LYS A 164 -2.95 -5.95 -8.02
N ILE A 165 -3.25 -4.74 -8.49
CA ILE A 165 -4.63 -4.30 -8.76
C ILE A 165 -4.86 -3.86 -10.20
N LYS A 166 -3.78 -3.58 -10.94
CA LYS A 166 -3.81 -3.23 -12.35
C LYS A 166 -2.46 -3.57 -12.99
N ASP A 167 -2.47 -4.02 -14.24
CA ASP A 167 -1.27 -4.16 -15.09
C ASP A 167 -0.74 -2.81 -15.61
#